data_AF-A0A3B0WRY3-F1
#
_entry.id   AF-A0A3B0WRY3-F1
#
_cell.length_a   1.000
_cell.length_b   1.000
_cell.length_c   1.000
_cell.angle_alpha   90.00
_cell.angle_beta   90.00
_cell.angle_gamma   90.00
#
_symmetry.space_group_name_H-M   'P 1'
#
loop_
_entity.id
_entity.type
_entity.pdbx_description
1 polymer ?
#
loop_
_entity_poly.entity_id
_entity_poly.type
_entity_poly.pdbx_seq_one_letter_code
_entity_poly.pdbx_strand_id
1 'polypeptide(L)'
;MKKFLVFSPSYDETNGGAITLHKLCSILNDIGYDSYLYPYYETYEVNRKNCIKSIQRSLKSFLFPWRKKYKTNPKFNTPIYKKSNTHSKNDLVVIYPEIVFGNPLGAKNVVRWLLHQPGFHSGKIFYGKNELYFKFNSAIQNFSFPGSTTSTKHLKVINYPLEHYNTNNTQEIRKGTAYSIRKTKNKPLQHDINKSILIDGKSHEEVAKIFKGVKTFISYDTYTAYSIFAVLCGCDSIVIPDEGVSEEEWYPDPSDRNGLAYGFSKLEESRKSAHLVKQHVIKEEENSIKNVEHFIEEVTTFF
;
A
#
# COMPACT_ATOMS: atom_id res chain seq x y z
N MET A 1 16.71 0.04 23.05
CA MET A 1 15.93 0.52 21.89
C MET A 1 15.13 -0.65 21.35
N LYS A 2 13.82 -0.47 21.10
CA LYS A 2 12.98 -1.55 20.56
C LYS A 2 13.43 -1.91 19.14
N LYS A 3 13.23 -3.17 18.75
CA LYS A 3 13.51 -3.68 17.40
C LYS A 3 12.21 -4.07 16.73
N PHE A 4 12.12 -3.92 15.42
CA PHE A 4 10.91 -4.15 14.67
C PHE A 4 11.04 -5.35 13.74
N LEU A 5 10.00 -6.17 13.71
CA LEU A 5 9.89 -7.28 12.79
C LEU A 5 8.58 -7.17 12.03
N VAL A 6 8.66 -6.82 10.75
CA VAL A 6 7.49 -6.65 9.90
C VAL A 6 7.17 -7.97 9.21
N PHE A 7 6.04 -8.57 9.57
CA PHE A 7 5.58 -9.83 8.99
C PHE A 7 4.93 -9.56 7.63
N SER A 8 5.64 -9.87 6.55
CA SER A 8 5.28 -9.36 5.22
C SER A 8 5.41 -10.41 4.12
N PRO A 9 4.48 -10.43 3.13
CA PRO A 9 4.66 -11.21 1.92
C PRO A 9 5.93 -10.78 1.15
N SER A 10 6.34 -11.59 0.18
CA SER A 10 7.41 -11.20 -0.75
C SER A 10 7.04 -9.90 -1.46
N TYR A 11 8.04 -9.06 -1.77
CA TYR A 11 7.81 -7.82 -2.50
C TYR A 11 7.15 -8.10 -3.86
N ASP A 12 6.11 -7.32 -4.14
CA ASP A 12 5.36 -7.30 -5.39
C ASP A 12 4.93 -5.85 -5.64
N GLU A 13 5.40 -5.26 -6.73
CA GLU A 13 5.14 -3.86 -7.09
C GLU A 13 3.68 -3.59 -7.47
N THR A 14 2.87 -4.64 -7.67
CA THR A 14 1.45 -4.51 -7.97
C THR A 14 0.56 -4.64 -6.73
N ASN A 15 1.14 -5.02 -5.58
CA ASN A 15 0.43 -5.26 -4.32
C ASN A 15 0.73 -4.16 -3.30
N GLY A 16 -0.25 -3.27 -3.08
CA GLY A 16 -0.11 -2.15 -2.14
C GLY A 16 0.24 -2.55 -0.71
N GLY A 17 -0.33 -3.67 -0.21
CA GLY A 17 -0.03 -4.16 1.14
C GLY A 17 1.43 -4.62 1.28
N ALA A 18 1.95 -5.33 0.28
CA ALA A 18 3.36 -5.72 0.25
C ALA A 18 4.29 -4.50 0.21
N ILE A 19 3.99 -3.52 -0.67
CA ILE A 19 4.78 -2.29 -0.79
C ILE A 19 4.82 -1.53 0.54
N THR A 20 3.66 -1.27 1.14
CA THR A 20 3.55 -0.48 2.37
C THR A 20 4.24 -1.15 3.56
N LEU A 21 4.13 -2.48 3.70
CA LEU A 21 4.86 -3.23 4.74
C LEU A 21 6.38 -3.14 4.55
N HIS A 22 6.87 -3.30 3.32
CA HIS A 22 8.31 -3.19 3.02
C HIS A 22 8.79 -1.75 3.21
N LYS A 23 7.99 -0.76 2.83
CA LYS A 23 8.32 0.67 3.00
C LYS A 23 8.39 1.04 4.49
N LEU A 24 7.47 0.56 5.33
CA LEU A 24 7.56 0.77 6.79
C LEU A 24 8.87 0.23 7.34
N CYS A 25 9.26 -1.00 6.94
CA CYS A 25 10.54 -1.58 7.33
C CYS A 25 11.72 -0.70 6.91
N SER A 26 11.73 -0.20 5.67
CA SER A 26 12.74 0.76 5.19
C SER A 26 12.78 2.03 6.03
N ILE A 27 11.65 2.73 6.20
CA ILE A 27 11.60 4.00 6.92
C ILE A 27 12.13 3.83 8.34
N LEU A 28 11.75 2.76 9.04
CA LEU A 28 12.26 2.45 10.38
C LEU A 28 13.79 2.34 10.40
N ASN A 29 14.38 1.64 9.44
CA ASN A 29 15.84 1.56 9.31
C ASN A 29 16.47 2.90 8.94
N ASP A 30 15.85 3.64 8.01
CA ASP A 30 16.36 4.89 7.47
C ASP A 30 16.40 6.00 8.55
N ILE A 31 15.50 5.95 9.54
CA ILE A 31 15.50 6.85 10.71
C ILE A 31 16.25 6.27 11.94
N GLY A 32 16.98 5.17 11.77
CA GLY A 32 17.95 4.69 12.77
C GLY A 32 17.49 3.56 13.70
N TYR A 33 16.34 2.91 13.44
CA TYR A 33 15.89 1.75 14.21
C TYR A 33 16.26 0.43 13.55
N ASP A 34 16.46 -0.61 14.36
CA ASP A 34 16.67 -1.97 13.85
C ASP A 34 15.33 -2.57 13.39
N SER A 35 15.12 -2.66 12.07
CA SER A 35 13.89 -3.23 11.48
C SER A 35 14.20 -4.31 10.45
N TYR A 36 13.44 -5.41 10.50
CA TYR A 36 13.65 -6.55 9.62
C TYR A 36 12.33 -7.03 9.02
N LEU A 37 12.42 -7.57 7.81
CA LEU A 37 11.33 -8.34 7.22
C LEU A 37 11.34 -9.78 7.74
N TYR A 38 10.17 -10.27 8.12
CA TYR A 38 9.94 -11.69 8.35
C TYR A 38 9.02 -12.25 7.27
N PRO A 39 9.44 -13.31 6.54
CA PRO A 39 8.61 -13.90 5.50
C PRO A 39 7.26 -14.38 6.03
N TYR A 40 6.19 -13.79 5.49
CA TYR A 40 4.83 -14.22 5.76
C TYR A 40 4.61 -15.68 5.37
N TYR A 41 3.85 -16.37 6.22
CA TYR A 41 3.21 -17.64 5.90
C TYR A 41 1.74 -17.57 6.30
N GLU A 42 0.90 -18.22 5.49
CA GLU A 42 -0.54 -18.30 5.76
C GLU A 42 -0.83 -18.95 7.12
N THR A 43 -1.67 -18.27 7.89
CA THR A 43 -2.26 -18.76 9.14
C THR A 43 -3.65 -19.30 8.86
N TYR A 44 -4.01 -20.45 9.44
CA TYR A 44 -5.28 -21.12 9.16
C TYR A 44 -6.09 -21.35 10.43
N GLU A 45 -7.41 -21.25 10.31
CA GLU A 45 -8.33 -21.76 11.34
C GLU A 45 -8.38 -23.29 11.25
N VAL A 46 -8.20 -23.95 12.39
CA VAL A 46 -8.32 -25.40 12.53
C VAL A 46 -9.63 -25.71 13.25
N ASN A 47 -10.46 -26.54 12.62
CA ASN A 47 -11.68 -27.09 13.18
C ASN A 47 -11.75 -28.60 12.89
N ARG A 48 -12.71 -29.29 13.52
CA ARG A 48 -12.86 -30.76 13.39
C ARG A 48 -12.98 -31.25 11.95
N LYS A 49 -13.51 -30.42 11.03
CA LYS A 49 -13.76 -30.80 9.63
C LYS A 49 -12.57 -30.54 8.70
N ASN A 50 -11.61 -29.68 9.09
CA ASN A 50 -10.51 -29.26 8.22
C ASN A 50 -9.11 -29.56 8.78
N CYS A 51 -8.99 -30.18 9.96
CA CYS A 51 -7.73 -30.35 10.68
C CYS A 51 -6.56 -30.89 9.83
N ILE A 52 -6.76 -32.03 9.15
CA ILE A 52 -5.73 -32.64 8.29
C ILE A 52 -5.35 -31.71 7.13
N LYS A 53 -6.34 -31.10 6.47
CA LYS A 53 -6.10 -30.17 5.34
C LYS A 53 -5.38 -28.90 5.79
N SER A 54 -5.73 -28.35 6.96
CA SER A 54 -5.10 -27.15 7.53
C SER A 54 -3.65 -27.42 7.94
N ILE A 55 -3.35 -28.57 8.54
CA ILE A 55 -1.98 -28.97 8.86
C ILE A 55 -1.14 -29.12 7.59
N GLN A 56 -1.65 -29.82 6.57
CA GLN A 56 -0.96 -29.98 5.29
C GLN A 56 -0.69 -28.64 4.62
N ARG A 57 -1.65 -27.71 4.64
CA ARG A 57 -1.50 -26.35 4.09
C ARG A 57 -0.51 -25.52 4.90
N SER A 58 -0.55 -25.58 6.23
CA SER A 58 0.40 -24.89 7.11
C SER A 58 1.83 -25.35 6.88
N LEU A 59 2.07 -26.66 6.78
CA LEU A 59 3.39 -27.20 6.46
C LEU A 59 3.88 -26.76 5.07
N LYS A 60 3.01 -26.80 4.06
CA LYS A 60 3.34 -26.28 2.72
C LYS A 60 3.67 -24.79 2.80
N SER A 61 2.81 -23.98 3.39
CA SER A 61 2.95 -22.53 3.53
C SER A 61 4.16 -22.11 4.36
N PHE A 62 4.60 -22.90 5.32
CA PHE A 62 5.83 -22.65 6.08
C PHE A 62 7.09 -22.95 5.25
N LEU A 63 7.07 -24.02 4.45
CA LEU A 63 8.20 -24.45 3.63
C LEU A 63 8.28 -23.74 2.25
N PHE A 64 7.17 -23.25 1.73
CA PHE A 64 7.08 -22.67 0.38
C PHE A 64 7.78 -21.30 0.23
N PRO A 65 7.72 -20.36 1.20
CA PRO A 65 8.50 -19.12 1.20
C PRO A 65 10.01 -19.37 1.29
N TRP A 66 10.43 -20.52 1.79
CA TRP A 66 11.83 -20.94 1.78
C TRP A 66 12.24 -21.58 0.45
N ARG A 67 11.29 -22.11 -0.34
CA ARG A 67 11.52 -22.70 -1.67
C ARG A 67 11.48 -21.69 -2.82
N LYS A 68 10.65 -20.65 -2.75
CA LYS A 68 10.74 -19.48 -3.64
C LYS A 68 11.64 -18.43 -2.98
N LYS A 69 12.61 -17.88 -3.71
CA LYS A 69 13.48 -16.80 -3.20
C LYS A 69 12.60 -15.60 -2.81
N TYR A 70 12.48 -15.33 -1.50
CA TYR A 70 11.79 -14.15 -0.98
C TYR A 70 12.41 -12.89 -1.59
N LYS A 71 11.58 -12.04 -2.20
CA LYS A 71 12.03 -10.83 -2.89
C LYS A 71 11.87 -9.62 -1.99
N THR A 72 12.83 -8.72 -2.06
CA THR A 72 12.80 -7.38 -1.48
C THR A 72 12.95 -6.36 -2.61
N ASN A 73 12.58 -5.11 -2.35
CA ASN A 73 12.94 -4.02 -3.27
C ASN A 73 14.40 -3.60 -3.00
N PRO A 74 15.31 -3.66 -3.99
CA PRO A 74 16.71 -3.27 -3.81
C PRO A 74 16.93 -1.83 -3.33
N LYS A 75 15.95 -0.92 -3.56
CA LYS A 75 16.00 0.47 -3.13
C LYS A 75 15.56 0.68 -1.69
N PHE A 76 14.93 -0.32 -1.07
CA PHE A 76 14.46 -0.23 0.29
C PHE A 76 15.46 -0.90 1.23
N ASN A 77 15.74 -0.25 2.35
CA ASN A 77 16.54 -0.80 3.43
C ASN A 77 15.74 -1.86 4.20
N THR A 78 15.66 -3.06 3.63
CA THR A 78 14.75 -4.13 4.07
C THR A 78 15.47 -5.45 4.34
N PRO A 79 16.36 -5.49 5.34
CA PRO A 79 17.07 -6.71 5.68
C PRO A 79 16.09 -7.80 6.11
N ILE A 80 16.33 -9.04 5.66
CA ILE A 80 15.52 -10.19 6.06
C ILE A 80 16.04 -10.73 7.40
N TYR A 81 15.13 -10.97 8.33
CA TYR A 81 15.46 -11.51 9.65
C TYR A 81 16.09 -12.91 9.54
N LYS A 82 17.25 -13.09 10.19
CA LYS A 82 17.96 -14.39 10.25
C LYS A 82 17.96 -14.91 11.68
N LYS A 83 17.87 -16.23 11.87
CA LYS A 83 17.88 -16.87 13.21
C LYS A 83 19.17 -16.60 14.02
N SER A 84 20.26 -16.25 13.35
CA SER A 84 21.52 -15.82 13.98
C SER A 84 21.41 -14.46 14.69
N ASN A 85 20.34 -13.71 14.46
CA ASN A 85 20.10 -12.44 15.13
C ASN A 85 19.76 -12.72 16.60
N THR A 86 20.76 -12.69 17.46
CA THR A 86 20.60 -12.88 18.91
C THR A 86 19.96 -11.64 19.52
N HIS A 87 18.64 -11.64 19.64
CA HIS A 87 17.90 -10.53 20.23
C HIS A 87 17.08 -11.02 21.43
N SER A 88 17.01 -10.18 22.46
CA SER A 88 16.10 -10.39 23.59
C SER A 88 14.65 -10.35 23.07
N LYS A 89 13.88 -11.39 23.41
CA LYS A 89 12.46 -11.48 23.02
C LYS A 89 11.61 -10.32 23.56
N ASN A 90 12.05 -9.65 24.62
CA ASN A 90 11.32 -8.55 25.26
C ASN A 90 11.43 -7.22 24.49
N ASP A 91 12.47 -7.05 23.67
CA ASP A 91 12.72 -5.81 22.93
C ASP A 91 12.15 -5.85 21.51
N LEU A 92 11.66 -7.02 21.08
CA LEU A 92 11.13 -7.26 19.74
C LEU A 92 9.64 -6.90 19.67
N VAL A 93 9.32 -5.94 18.80
CA VAL A 93 7.95 -5.58 18.41
C VAL A 93 7.66 -6.22 17.06
N VAL A 94 6.67 -7.10 17.02
CA VAL A 94 6.25 -7.74 15.76
C VAL A 94 5.03 -7.02 15.21
N ILE A 95 5.13 -6.59 13.96
CA ILE A 95 4.07 -5.90 13.23
C ILE A 95 3.42 -6.90 12.28
N TYR A 96 2.13 -7.17 12.49
CA TYR A 96 1.31 -8.02 11.62
C TYR A 96 0.30 -7.18 10.83
N PRO A 97 0.11 -7.41 9.53
CA PRO A 97 -1.05 -6.89 8.82
C PRO A 97 -2.35 -7.57 9.30
N GLU A 98 -3.49 -6.93 9.07
CA GLU A 98 -4.81 -7.37 9.54
C GLU A 98 -5.21 -8.78 9.10
N ILE A 99 -4.66 -9.24 7.96
CA ILE A 99 -4.94 -10.56 7.41
C ILE A 99 -4.32 -11.72 8.21
N VAL A 100 -3.40 -11.45 9.14
CA VAL A 100 -2.71 -12.48 9.93
C VAL A 100 -3.56 -12.89 11.11
N PHE A 101 -3.76 -14.19 11.30
CA PHE A 101 -4.45 -14.70 12.48
C PHE A 101 -3.50 -14.86 13.66
N GLY A 102 -3.91 -14.31 14.79
CA GLY A 102 -3.26 -14.40 16.09
C GLY A 102 -1.88 -13.75 16.10
N ASN A 103 -0.98 -14.37 16.87
CA ASN A 103 0.40 -13.99 17.02
C ASN A 103 1.30 -15.19 16.65
N PRO A 104 1.47 -15.46 15.34
CA PRO A 104 2.11 -16.68 14.86
C PRO A 104 3.59 -16.82 15.28
N LEU A 105 4.28 -15.72 15.60
CA LEU A 105 5.64 -15.73 16.12
C LEU A 105 5.72 -15.79 17.65
N GLY A 106 4.59 -15.80 18.36
CA GLY A 106 4.55 -15.83 19.83
C GLY A 106 5.27 -14.65 20.47
N ALA A 107 5.24 -13.47 19.83
CA ALA A 107 5.92 -12.28 20.29
C ALA A 107 5.25 -11.68 21.54
N LYS A 108 6.04 -11.08 22.42
CA LYS A 108 5.50 -10.39 23.60
C LYS A 108 4.81 -9.08 23.23
N ASN A 109 5.43 -8.31 22.34
CA ASN A 109 4.94 -7.00 21.91
C ASN A 109 4.42 -7.11 20.48
N VAL A 110 3.11 -6.90 20.31
CA VAL A 110 2.43 -7.10 19.03
C VAL A 110 1.74 -5.82 18.58
N VAL A 111 2.14 -5.35 17.41
CA VAL A 111 1.42 -4.31 16.67
C VAL A 111 0.60 -4.99 15.58
N ARG A 112 -0.66 -4.59 15.44
CA ARG A 112 -1.48 -4.97 14.30
C ARG A 112 -1.78 -3.75 13.44
N TRP A 113 -1.32 -3.78 12.21
CA TRP A 113 -1.53 -2.72 11.26
C TRP A 113 -2.72 -3.05 10.36
N LEU A 114 -3.76 -2.25 10.48
CA LEU A 114 -4.98 -2.39 9.70
C LEU A 114 -4.78 -1.68 8.36
N LEU A 115 -4.40 -2.44 7.33
CA LEU A 115 -4.28 -1.93 5.95
C LEU A 115 -5.63 -1.90 5.25
N HIS A 116 -6.60 -2.67 5.75
CA HIS A 116 -7.99 -2.68 5.35
C HIS A 116 -8.90 -2.90 6.57
N GLN A 117 -10.21 -2.81 6.35
CA GLN A 117 -11.21 -3.19 7.36
C GLN A 117 -10.98 -4.66 7.83
N PRO A 118 -10.81 -4.91 9.14
CA PRO A 118 -10.70 -6.25 9.70
C PRO A 118 -11.80 -7.19 9.20
N GLY A 119 -11.41 -8.40 8.79
CA GLY A 119 -12.34 -9.42 8.28
C GLY A 119 -12.85 -9.20 6.85
N PHE A 120 -12.47 -8.12 6.15
CA PHE A 120 -12.96 -7.86 4.79
C PHE A 120 -12.65 -9.00 3.81
N HIS A 121 -11.42 -9.52 3.81
CA HIS A 121 -10.98 -10.55 2.87
C HIS A 121 -11.44 -11.97 3.24
N SER A 122 -11.50 -12.27 4.55
CA SER A 122 -11.68 -13.64 5.06
C SER A 122 -13.03 -13.87 5.75
N GLY A 123 -13.75 -12.80 6.08
CA GLY A 123 -14.90 -12.81 6.99
C GLY A 123 -14.53 -13.10 8.46
N LYS A 124 -13.24 -13.17 8.80
CA LYS A 124 -12.76 -13.70 10.09
C LYS A 124 -11.76 -12.77 10.75
N ILE A 125 -11.88 -12.65 12.06
CA ILE A 125 -11.02 -11.83 12.91
C ILE A 125 -10.55 -12.68 14.08
N PHE A 126 -9.26 -12.97 14.12
CA PHE A 126 -8.62 -13.76 15.18
C PHE A 126 -7.45 -12.96 15.73
N TYR A 127 -7.72 -11.91 16.50
CA TYR A 127 -6.66 -11.07 17.09
C TYR A 127 -6.42 -11.46 18.55
N GLY A 128 -5.23 -11.15 19.05
CA GLY A 128 -4.84 -11.39 20.44
C GLY A 128 -5.27 -10.26 21.37
N LYS A 129 -5.04 -10.49 22.66
CA LYS A 129 -5.10 -9.45 23.71
C LYS A 129 -3.74 -8.75 23.80
N ASN A 130 -3.73 -7.56 24.41
CA ASN A 130 -2.55 -6.72 24.65
C ASN A 130 -1.82 -6.33 23.37
N GLU A 131 -2.55 -6.19 22.27
CA GLU A 131 -2.00 -5.72 21.00
C GLU A 131 -2.26 -4.23 20.84
N LEU A 132 -1.38 -3.55 20.12
CA LEU A 132 -1.53 -2.14 19.74
C LEU A 132 -1.93 -2.05 18.26
N TYR A 133 -3.05 -1.40 17.97
CA TYR A 133 -3.60 -1.31 16.61
C TYR A 133 -3.34 0.06 16.00
N PHE A 134 -2.90 0.07 14.75
CA PHE A 134 -2.83 1.28 13.94
C PHE A 134 -3.69 1.11 12.70
N LYS A 135 -4.46 2.14 12.36
CA LYS A 135 -5.17 2.20 11.08
C LYS A 135 -4.26 2.83 10.03
N PHE A 136 -4.28 2.32 8.80
CA PHE A 136 -3.53 2.91 7.71
C PHE A 136 -4.00 4.34 7.39
N ASN A 137 -5.31 4.57 7.34
CA ASN A 137 -5.90 5.88 7.07
C ASN A 137 -7.31 6.00 7.70
N SER A 138 -7.94 7.15 7.49
CA SER A 138 -9.27 7.48 8.00
C SER A 138 -10.41 6.67 7.34
N ALA A 139 -10.19 6.08 6.17
CA ALA A 139 -11.19 5.27 5.47
C ALA A 139 -11.48 3.95 6.19
N ILE A 140 -10.58 3.51 7.08
CA ILE A 140 -10.78 2.33 7.91
C ILE A 140 -11.59 2.74 9.15
N GLN A 141 -12.73 2.07 9.34
CA GLN A 141 -13.63 2.35 10.45
C GLN A 141 -12.96 2.00 11.78
N ASN A 142 -13.41 2.67 12.84
CA ASN A 142 -12.90 2.38 14.18
C ASN A 142 -13.14 0.90 14.53
N PHE A 143 -12.10 0.27 15.05
CA PHE A 143 -12.11 -1.12 15.44
C PHE A 143 -11.51 -1.23 16.84
N SER A 144 -12.13 -2.05 17.69
CA SER A 144 -11.63 -2.37 19.02
C SER A 144 -11.74 -3.88 19.25
N PHE A 145 -10.82 -4.41 20.05
CA PHE A 145 -10.83 -5.81 20.45
C PHE A 145 -10.54 -5.91 21.95
N PRO A 146 -11.23 -6.77 22.72
CA PRO A 146 -11.07 -6.81 24.17
C PRO A 146 -9.63 -7.03 24.62
N GLY A 147 -9.14 -6.13 25.48
CA GLY A 147 -7.79 -6.16 26.02
C GLY A 147 -6.71 -5.61 25.08
N SER A 148 -7.08 -5.00 23.95
CA SER A 148 -6.16 -4.34 23.02
C SER A 148 -6.47 -2.86 22.90
N THR A 149 -5.49 -2.07 22.47
CA THR A 149 -5.62 -0.61 22.32
C THR A 149 -5.51 -0.23 20.86
N THR A 150 -6.38 0.66 20.39
CA THR A 150 -6.32 1.23 19.05
C THR A 150 -5.82 2.66 19.14
N SER A 151 -4.74 2.96 18.42
CA SER A 151 -4.20 4.31 18.30
C SER A 151 -5.25 5.26 17.70
N THR A 152 -5.27 6.49 18.20
CA THR A 152 -6.04 7.59 17.59
C THR A 152 -5.34 8.17 16.36
N LYS A 153 -4.03 7.92 16.21
CA LYS A 153 -3.22 8.33 15.05
C LYS A 153 -3.26 7.26 13.96
N HIS A 154 -3.05 7.70 12.72
CA HIS A 154 -2.95 6.81 11.56
C HIS A 154 -1.48 6.53 11.25
N LEU A 155 -1.18 5.29 10.89
CA LEU A 155 0.11 4.91 10.32
C LEU A 155 -0.05 4.84 8.79
N LYS A 156 -0.08 6.00 8.14
CA LYS A 156 -0.12 6.12 6.67
C LYS A 156 1.31 6.13 6.15
N VAL A 157 1.68 5.06 5.45
CA VAL A 157 3.01 4.91 4.81
C VAL A 157 2.82 4.64 3.33
N ILE A 158 3.22 5.60 2.50
CA ILE A 158 3.06 5.56 1.06
C ILE A 158 4.43 5.45 0.39
N ASN A 159 4.46 4.86 -0.80
CA ASN A 159 5.61 4.88 -1.67
C ASN A 159 5.17 5.18 -3.10
N TYR A 160 5.75 6.21 -3.69
CA TYR A 160 5.57 6.53 -5.10
C TYR A 160 6.85 6.12 -5.86
N PRO A 161 6.79 5.24 -6.88
CA PRO A 161 7.97 4.81 -7.64
C PRO A 161 8.41 5.90 -8.65
N LEU A 162 8.91 7.01 -8.11
CA LEU A 162 9.35 8.21 -8.85
C LEU A 162 10.52 7.94 -9.81
N GLU A 163 11.24 6.84 -9.63
CA GLU A 163 12.24 6.37 -10.60
C GLU A 163 11.68 6.14 -12.00
N HIS A 164 10.41 5.72 -12.08
CA HIS A 164 9.71 5.41 -13.31
C HIS A 164 8.87 6.61 -13.72
N TYR A 165 8.08 7.14 -12.77
CA TYR A 165 7.14 8.23 -12.99
C TYR A 165 7.79 9.59 -12.80
N ASN A 166 8.28 10.14 -13.90
CA ASN A 166 8.97 11.42 -13.99
C ASN A 166 8.92 11.91 -15.44
N THR A 167 9.47 13.09 -15.70
CA THR A 167 9.51 13.70 -17.04
C THR A 167 10.73 13.30 -17.88
N ASN A 168 11.62 12.45 -17.36
CA ASN A 168 12.83 12.03 -18.09
C ASN A 168 12.45 11.14 -19.27
N ASN A 169 13.02 11.43 -20.45
CA ASN A 169 12.74 10.74 -21.72
C ASN A 169 11.27 10.77 -22.12
N THR A 170 10.55 11.85 -21.77
CA THR A 170 9.20 12.08 -22.32
C THR A 170 9.29 12.48 -23.79
N GLN A 171 8.30 12.06 -24.58
CA GLN A 171 8.21 12.49 -25.97
C GLN A 171 7.82 13.97 -26.04
N GLU A 172 8.45 14.73 -26.94
CA GLU A 172 8.12 16.15 -27.18
C GLU A 172 6.67 16.32 -27.65
N ILE A 173 6.22 15.45 -28.54
CA ILE A 173 4.85 15.41 -29.06
C ILE A 173 4.18 14.13 -28.58
N ARG A 174 3.24 14.26 -27.65
CA ARG A 174 2.48 13.14 -27.10
C ARG A 174 1.17 12.94 -27.88
N LYS A 175 0.85 11.68 -28.21
CA LYS A 175 -0.35 11.31 -28.97
C LYS A 175 -0.99 10.05 -28.41
N GLY A 176 -2.30 9.93 -28.60
CA GLY A 176 -3.07 8.77 -28.17
C GLY A 176 -3.43 8.79 -26.68
N THR A 177 -4.10 7.72 -26.27
CA THR A 177 -4.74 7.58 -24.97
C THR A 177 -4.34 6.27 -24.31
N ALA A 178 -4.15 6.29 -22.99
CA ALA A 178 -4.05 5.10 -22.16
C ALA A 178 -5.23 5.02 -21.20
N TYR A 179 -5.60 3.83 -20.72
CA TYR A 179 -6.72 3.68 -19.78
C TYR A 179 -6.58 2.46 -18.86
N SER A 180 -7.32 2.47 -17.74
CA SER A 180 -7.40 1.37 -16.75
C SER A 180 -8.81 1.11 -16.25
N ILE A 181 -9.17 -0.16 -15.98
CA ILE A 181 -10.50 -0.60 -15.53
C ILE A 181 -10.46 -1.40 -14.19
N ARG A 182 -9.28 -1.83 -13.72
CA ARG A 182 -9.03 -2.66 -12.51
C ARG A 182 -10.13 -2.83 -11.46
N LYS A 183 -10.64 -1.75 -10.84
CA LYS A 183 -11.56 -1.83 -9.68
C LYS A 183 -13.03 -1.63 -10.02
N THR A 184 -13.36 -1.30 -11.26
CA THR A 184 -14.74 -0.97 -11.64
C THR A 184 -15.17 -1.81 -12.82
N LYS A 185 -16.10 -2.74 -12.61
CA LYS A 185 -16.54 -3.66 -13.67
C LYS A 185 -17.67 -3.13 -14.54
N ASN A 186 -18.39 -2.09 -14.09
CA ASN A 186 -19.69 -1.72 -14.66
C ASN A 186 -19.80 -0.25 -15.09
N LYS A 187 -18.70 0.51 -15.15
CA LYS A 187 -18.75 1.88 -15.68
C LYS A 187 -18.84 1.85 -17.22
N PRO A 188 -19.76 2.62 -17.83
CA PRO A 188 -19.81 2.72 -19.29
C PRO A 188 -18.53 3.36 -19.81
N LEU A 189 -17.98 2.80 -20.88
CA LEU A 189 -16.81 3.36 -21.55
C LEU A 189 -17.21 4.65 -22.27
N GLN A 190 -16.37 5.68 -22.14
CA GLN A 190 -16.62 7.05 -22.60
C GLN A 190 -15.55 7.53 -23.59
N HIS A 191 -14.75 6.60 -24.12
CA HIS A 191 -13.66 6.89 -25.06
C HIS A 191 -13.47 5.72 -26.03
N ASP A 192 -12.73 5.96 -27.14
CA ASP A 192 -12.42 4.93 -28.14
C ASP A 192 -11.33 3.98 -27.62
N ILE A 193 -11.77 2.80 -27.16
CA ILE A 193 -10.86 1.75 -26.66
C ILE A 193 -9.97 1.15 -27.74
N ASN A 194 -10.40 1.14 -29.01
CA ASN A 194 -9.65 0.49 -30.08
C ASN A 194 -8.38 1.26 -30.44
N LYS A 195 -8.34 2.55 -30.08
CA LYS A 195 -7.18 3.44 -30.27
C LYS A 195 -6.47 3.77 -28.95
N SER A 196 -6.79 3.05 -27.88
CA SER A 196 -6.27 3.32 -26.55
C SER A 196 -5.50 2.13 -25.98
N ILE A 197 -4.50 2.41 -25.16
CA ILE A 197 -3.61 1.40 -24.57
C ILE A 197 -4.13 1.05 -23.17
N LEU A 198 -4.55 -0.21 -22.98
CA LEU A 198 -4.89 -0.73 -21.65
C LEU A 198 -3.61 -0.92 -20.82
N ILE A 199 -3.54 -0.27 -19.65
CA ILE A 199 -2.37 -0.37 -18.75
C ILE A 199 -2.48 -1.51 -17.73
N ASP A 200 -3.66 -2.10 -17.58
CA ASP A 200 -3.93 -3.12 -16.56
C ASP A 200 -3.03 -4.35 -16.73
N GLY A 201 -2.41 -4.79 -15.63
CA GLY A 201 -1.51 -5.95 -15.59
C GLY A 201 -0.08 -5.69 -16.05
N LYS A 202 0.27 -4.46 -16.46
CA LYS A 202 1.65 -4.08 -16.82
C LYS A 202 2.48 -3.71 -15.60
N SER A 203 3.80 -3.84 -15.72
CA SER A 203 4.76 -3.38 -14.72
C SER A 203 4.81 -1.85 -14.61
N HIS A 204 5.33 -1.31 -13.50
CA HIS A 204 5.47 0.14 -13.35
C HIS A 204 6.36 0.77 -14.43
N GLU A 205 7.42 0.07 -14.85
CA GLU A 205 8.31 0.50 -15.92
C GLU A 205 7.57 0.61 -17.26
N GLU A 206 6.79 -0.40 -17.64
CA GLU A 206 5.99 -0.39 -18.87
C GLU A 206 4.93 0.71 -18.85
N VAL A 207 4.22 0.86 -17.71
CA VAL A 207 3.19 1.91 -17.58
C VAL A 207 3.82 3.30 -17.67
N ALA A 208 4.94 3.53 -17.00
CA ALA A 208 5.64 4.80 -17.10
C ALA A 208 6.09 5.11 -18.54
N LYS A 209 6.60 4.11 -19.27
CA LYS A 209 6.95 4.26 -20.69
C LYS A 209 5.73 4.64 -21.54
N ILE A 210 4.56 4.05 -21.28
CA ILE A 210 3.31 4.42 -21.95
C ILE A 210 2.94 5.87 -21.62
N PHE A 211 2.88 6.24 -20.34
CA PHE A 211 2.52 7.59 -19.90
C PHE A 211 3.44 8.68 -20.45
N LYS A 212 4.72 8.37 -20.65
CA LYS A 212 5.69 9.29 -21.24
C LYS A 212 5.48 9.56 -22.75
N GLY A 213 4.69 8.73 -23.42
CA GLY A 213 4.35 8.87 -24.85
C GLY A 213 2.91 9.28 -25.15
N VAL A 214 1.96 8.91 -24.29
CA VAL A 214 0.53 9.24 -24.51
C VAL A 214 0.18 10.65 -24.05
N LYS A 215 -0.81 11.27 -24.71
CA LYS A 215 -1.30 12.59 -24.31
C LYS A 215 -2.19 12.52 -23.08
N THR A 216 -3.04 11.51 -23.02
CA THR A 216 -4.12 11.41 -22.02
C THR A 216 -4.20 10.02 -21.43
N PHE A 217 -4.39 9.96 -20.11
CA PHE A 217 -4.72 8.77 -19.36
C PHE A 217 -6.14 8.90 -18.81
N ILE A 218 -6.94 7.83 -18.97
CA ILE A 218 -8.33 7.77 -18.51
C ILE A 218 -8.48 6.63 -17.51
N SER A 219 -8.75 6.96 -16.24
CA SER A 219 -9.01 5.98 -15.20
C SER A 219 -10.50 5.76 -14.98
N TYR A 220 -10.95 4.50 -15.04
CA TYR A 220 -12.26 4.06 -14.57
C TYR A 220 -12.25 3.64 -13.10
N ASP A 221 -11.07 3.52 -12.49
CA ASP A 221 -10.87 3.39 -11.05
C ASP A 221 -10.77 4.79 -10.43
N THR A 222 -11.76 5.17 -9.64
CA THR A 222 -11.80 6.50 -9.00
C THR A 222 -10.73 6.66 -7.93
N TYR A 223 -10.21 5.57 -7.36
CA TYR A 223 -9.21 5.63 -6.30
C TYR A 223 -7.93 4.91 -6.72
N THR A 224 -7.10 5.59 -7.50
CA THR A 224 -5.86 5.03 -8.04
C THR A 224 -4.70 6.02 -8.04
N ALA A 225 -3.52 5.54 -7.64
CA ALA A 225 -2.27 6.31 -7.76
C ALA A 225 -1.84 6.48 -9.24
N TYR A 226 -2.37 5.66 -10.17
CA TYR A 226 -2.05 5.79 -11.60
C TYR A 226 -2.45 7.14 -12.19
N SER A 227 -3.48 7.79 -11.63
CA SER A 227 -3.87 9.14 -12.03
C SER A 227 -2.77 10.16 -11.71
N ILE A 228 -2.18 10.08 -10.51
CA ILE A 228 -1.04 10.90 -10.10
C ILE A 228 0.20 10.56 -10.94
N PHE A 229 0.46 9.28 -11.18
CA PHE A 229 1.58 8.81 -12.01
C PHE A 229 1.54 9.32 -13.44
N ALA A 230 0.35 9.40 -14.04
CA ALA A 230 0.17 9.96 -15.36
C ALA A 230 0.62 11.44 -15.38
N VAL A 231 0.17 12.23 -14.41
CA VAL A 231 0.54 13.66 -14.31
C VAL A 231 2.05 13.84 -14.09
N LEU A 232 2.68 13.00 -13.27
CA LEU A 232 4.14 13.02 -13.06
C LEU A 232 4.96 12.75 -14.33
N CYS A 233 4.40 11.99 -15.27
CA CYS A 233 4.96 11.79 -16.61
C CYS A 233 4.59 12.90 -17.61
N GLY A 234 3.77 13.88 -17.19
CA GLY A 234 3.22 14.96 -18.02
C GLY A 234 1.97 14.58 -18.81
N CYS A 235 1.41 13.40 -18.58
CA CYS A 235 0.16 12.98 -19.22
C CYS A 235 -1.03 13.69 -18.57
N ASP A 236 -2.02 14.11 -19.36
CA ASP A 236 -3.30 14.55 -18.82
C ASP A 236 -3.98 13.38 -18.09
N SER A 237 -4.49 13.57 -16.87
CA SER A 237 -5.16 12.52 -16.11
C SER A 237 -6.64 12.80 -15.94
N ILE A 238 -7.49 12.00 -16.58
CA ILE A 238 -8.95 12.04 -16.41
C ILE A 238 -9.40 10.85 -15.56
N VAL A 239 -10.16 11.12 -14.51
CA VAL A 239 -10.86 10.12 -13.71
C VAL A 239 -12.33 10.17 -14.08
N ILE A 240 -12.90 9.01 -14.46
CA ILE A 240 -14.33 8.91 -14.79
C ILE A 240 -15.15 8.93 -13.49
N PRO A 241 -16.04 9.92 -13.32
CA PRO A 241 -16.86 10.05 -12.10
C PRO A 241 -17.66 8.80 -11.75
N ASP A 242 -17.86 8.58 -10.45
CA ASP A 242 -18.87 7.65 -9.97
C ASP A 242 -20.27 8.30 -10.06
N GLU A 243 -21.29 7.49 -10.32
CA GLU A 243 -22.67 7.97 -10.42
C GLU A 243 -23.13 8.55 -9.07
N GLY A 244 -23.62 9.79 -9.07
CA GLY A 244 -24.09 10.47 -7.87
C GLY A 244 -23.00 10.97 -6.93
N VAL A 245 -21.72 10.88 -7.29
CA VAL A 245 -20.59 11.38 -6.47
C VAL A 245 -20.03 12.65 -7.09
N SER A 246 -20.13 13.76 -6.37
CA SER A 246 -19.52 15.04 -6.75
C SER A 246 -18.00 15.03 -6.61
N GLU A 247 -17.34 16.02 -7.22
CA GLU A 247 -15.89 16.18 -7.13
C GLU A 247 -15.42 16.44 -5.69
N GLU A 248 -16.23 17.16 -4.91
CA GLU A 248 -16.00 17.47 -3.49
C GLU A 248 -16.20 16.25 -2.59
N GLU A 249 -17.11 15.35 -2.94
CA GLU A 249 -17.30 14.09 -2.20
C GLU A 249 -16.21 13.08 -2.52
N TRP A 250 -15.74 13.05 -3.77
CA TRP A 250 -14.68 12.13 -4.21
C TRP A 250 -13.36 12.37 -3.45
N TYR A 251 -12.91 13.62 -3.43
CA TYR A 251 -11.75 14.09 -2.66
C TYR A 251 -12.07 15.44 -2.01
N PRO A 252 -12.44 15.46 -0.72
CA PRO A 252 -12.81 16.69 -0.01
C PRO A 252 -11.68 17.71 0.12
N ASP A 253 -10.43 17.26 0.19
CA ASP A 253 -9.27 18.16 0.17
C ASP A 253 -8.94 18.54 -1.28
N PRO A 254 -9.03 19.84 -1.66
CA PRO A 254 -8.68 20.27 -3.01
C PRO A 254 -7.25 19.91 -3.43
N SER A 255 -6.32 19.81 -2.47
CA SER A 255 -4.94 19.49 -2.77
C SER A 255 -4.71 18.06 -3.25
N ASP A 256 -5.60 17.13 -2.89
CA ASP A 256 -5.60 15.73 -3.35
C ASP A 256 -6.07 15.62 -4.82
N ARG A 257 -6.75 16.66 -5.34
CA ARG A 257 -7.30 16.72 -6.70
C ARG A 257 -6.37 17.41 -7.70
N ASN A 258 -5.24 17.96 -7.25
CA ASN A 258 -4.31 18.68 -8.12
C ASN A 258 -3.89 17.83 -9.33
N GLY A 259 -3.93 18.40 -10.53
CA GLY A 259 -3.59 17.70 -11.77
C GLY A 259 -4.60 16.64 -12.23
N LEU A 260 -5.65 16.36 -11.45
CA LEU A 260 -6.64 15.33 -11.78
C LEU A 260 -7.93 15.98 -12.31
N ALA A 261 -8.38 15.55 -13.48
CA ALA A 261 -9.67 15.97 -14.02
C ALA A 261 -10.76 14.97 -13.61
N TYR A 262 -11.71 15.38 -12.77
CA TYR A 262 -12.89 14.58 -12.47
C TYR A 262 -13.91 14.72 -13.61
N GLY A 263 -13.79 13.84 -14.61
CA GLY A 263 -14.49 13.89 -15.88
C GLY A 263 -13.82 14.77 -16.94
N PHE A 264 -14.22 14.59 -18.21
CA PHE A 264 -13.62 15.27 -19.36
C PHE A 264 -13.77 16.80 -19.32
N SER A 265 -14.85 17.31 -18.71
CA SER A 265 -15.13 18.75 -18.61
C SER A 265 -14.10 19.50 -17.74
N LYS A 266 -13.40 18.79 -16.85
CA LYS A 266 -12.43 19.36 -15.90
C LYS A 266 -10.99 19.37 -16.40
N LEU A 267 -10.75 18.96 -17.65
CA LEU A 267 -9.40 18.78 -18.20
C LEU A 267 -8.57 20.07 -18.15
N GLU A 268 -9.11 21.19 -18.67
CA GLU A 268 -8.38 22.46 -18.69
C GLU A 268 -8.12 23.03 -17.29
N GLU A 269 -8.99 22.75 -16.33
CA GLU A 269 -8.80 23.13 -14.93
C GLU A 269 -7.66 22.31 -14.30
N SER A 270 -7.66 20.99 -14.49
CA SER A 270 -6.64 20.09 -13.96
C SER A 270 -5.22 20.44 -14.43
N ARG A 271 -5.06 20.87 -15.68
CA ARG A 271 -3.75 21.27 -16.23
C ARG A 271 -3.13 22.45 -15.49
N LYS A 272 -3.95 23.38 -14.98
CA LYS A 272 -3.47 24.57 -14.25
C LYS A 272 -2.79 24.17 -12.94
N SER A 273 -3.22 23.08 -12.31
CA SER A 273 -2.68 22.58 -11.04
C SER A 273 -1.73 21.39 -11.19
N ALA A 274 -1.51 20.87 -12.40
CA ALA A 274 -0.63 19.72 -12.65
C ALA A 274 0.80 19.87 -12.10
N HIS A 275 1.34 21.09 -12.13
CA HIS A 275 2.68 21.40 -11.60
C HIS A 275 2.79 21.20 -10.08
N LEU A 276 1.68 21.19 -9.34
CA LEU A 276 1.64 21.00 -7.89
C LEU A 276 1.74 19.53 -7.46
N VAL A 277 1.47 18.59 -8.37
CA VAL A 277 1.41 17.15 -8.07
C VAL A 277 2.74 16.62 -7.53
N LYS A 278 3.86 17.04 -8.10
CA LYS A 278 5.19 16.60 -7.64
C LYS A 278 5.44 17.02 -6.19
N GLN A 279 5.08 18.25 -5.82
CA GLN A 279 5.26 18.75 -4.45
C GLN A 279 4.31 18.03 -3.48
N HIS A 280 3.08 17.76 -3.90
CA HIS A 280 2.12 16.97 -3.12
C HIS A 280 2.69 15.57 -2.79
N VAL A 281 3.22 14.87 -3.78
CA VAL A 281 3.82 13.54 -3.61
C VAL A 281 5.02 13.56 -2.64
N ILE A 282 5.92 14.53 -2.77
CA ILE A 282 7.07 14.68 -1.85
C ILE A 282 6.57 14.90 -0.41
N LYS A 283 5.57 15.77 -0.24
CA LYS A 283 4.97 16.04 1.07
C LYS A 283 4.32 14.80 1.69
N GLU A 284 3.71 13.92 0.89
CA GLU A 284 3.15 12.66 1.39
C GLU A 284 4.23 11.66 1.84
N GLU A 285 5.38 11.63 1.16
CA GLU A 285 6.53 10.83 1.60
C GLU A 285 7.11 11.38 2.91
N GLU A 286 7.27 12.70 3.04
CA GLU A 286 7.69 13.35 4.30
C GLU A 286 6.70 13.07 5.44
N ASN A 287 5.39 13.14 5.17
CA ASN A 287 4.37 12.80 6.15
C ASN A 287 4.41 11.33 6.54
N SER A 288 4.79 10.42 5.63
CA SER A 288 4.99 9.01 5.96
C SER A 288 6.09 8.83 7.01
N ILE A 289 7.18 9.61 6.94
CA ILE A 289 8.24 9.59 7.95
C ILE A 289 7.71 10.05 9.30
N LYS A 290 7.02 11.20 9.34
CA LYS A 290 6.42 11.75 10.59
C LYS A 290 5.41 10.78 11.23
N ASN A 291 4.61 10.10 10.42
CA ASN A 291 3.67 9.08 10.91
C ASN A 291 4.40 7.91 11.56
N VAL A 292 5.55 7.50 11.00
CA VAL A 292 6.39 6.44 11.57
C VAL A 292 7.06 6.90 12.87
N GLU A 293 7.52 8.15 12.96
CA GLU A 293 8.05 8.72 14.21
C GLU A 293 7.02 8.67 15.34
N HIS A 294 5.80 9.16 15.08
CA HIS A 294 4.71 9.08 16.05
C HIS A 294 4.31 7.64 16.42
N PHE A 295 4.33 6.74 15.45
CA PHE A 295 4.11 5.32 15.68
C PHE A 295 5.12 4.75 16.68
N ILE A 296 6.40 5.12 16.55
CA ILE A 296 7.46 4.63 17.45
C ILE A 296 7.30 5.18 18.86
N GLU A 297 6.96 6.47 19.00
CA GLU A 297 6.69 7.12 20.29
C GLU A 297 5.59 6.36 21.06
N GLU A 298 4.49 6.05 20.36
CA GLU A 298 3.35 5.36 20.94
C GLU A 298 3.68 3.89 21.26
N VAL A 299 4.36 3.18 20.36
CA VAL A 299 4.83 1.80 20.59
C VAL A 299 5.76 1.73 21.81
N THR A 300 6.67 2.69 21.96
CA THR A 300 7.62 2.75 23.08
C THR A 300 6.93 3.05 24.40
N THR A 301 5.87 3.86 24.37
CA THR A 301 5.07 4.19 25.56
C THR A 301 4.19 3.00 25.98
N PHE A 302 3.67 2.25 25.01
CA PHE A 302 2.75 1.15 25.25
C PHE A 302 3.44 -0.14 25.76
N PHE A 303 4.66 -0.45 25.31
CA PHE A 303 5.40 -1.70 25.64
C PHE A 303 6.67 -1.49 26.46
#